data_AF-A0A5Y5LY80-F1
#
_entry.id   AF-A0A5Y5LY80-F1
#
_cell.length_a   1.000
_cell.length_b   1.000
_cell.length_c   1.000
_cell.angle_alpha   90.00
_cell.angle_beta   90.00
_cell.angle_gamma   90.00
#
_symmetry.space_group_name_H-M   'P 1'
#
loop_
_entity.id
_entity.type
_entity.pdbx_description
1 polymer ?
#
loop_
_entity_poly.entity_id
_entity_poly.type
_entity_poly.pdbx_seq_one_letter_code
_entity_poly.pdbx_strand_id
1 'polypeptide(L)'
;GYLNSHCSQDHKNNMGYYSADFAPQDHPRKYIFDYEWICKTHAEVFGEENLIVRLLREDYVGGTLLKDFVYHLGLEWDESFILKQTKNESFNLLGMELMSRLNQKDLKQDNLNSLLFMARRKFEGSKEKRLKFAVQKDIAKAYVDYFASSLEWVKNKYFPHKNSLFTPVNWEEYEQNYTLTHTLSKDWDDVANFIAQIIVSKNEIISSLKEQLELARKD
;
A
#
# COMPACT_ATOMS: atom_id res chain seq x y z
N GLY A 1 -3.70 8.92 -6.14
CA GLY A 1 -2.27 8.85 -6.55
C GLY A 1 -1.59 7.70 -5.84
N TYR A 2 -0.39 7.33 -6.30
CA TYR A 2 0.42 6.24 -5.73
C TYR A 2 0.69 6.42 -4.22
N LEU A 3 0.94 7.66 -3.77
CA LEU A 3 1.12 8.01 -2.35
C LEU A 3 0.00 7.49 -1.44
N ASN A 4 -1.28 7.71 -1.77
CA ASN A 4 -2.40 7.24 -0.94
C ASN A 4 -2.38 5.71 -0.77
N SER A 5 -2.12 4.99 -1.86
CA SER A 5 -2.03 3.53 -1.82
C SER A 5 -0.80 3.06 -1.04
N HIS A 6 0.31 3.81 -1.11
CA HIS A 6 1.52 3.53 -0.36
C HIS A 6 1.34 3.73 1.14
N CYS A 7 0.66 4.80 1.59
CA CYS A 7 0.36 5.01 3.01
C CYS A 7 -0.42 3.82 3.60
N SER A 8 -1.39 3.29 2.85
CA SER A 8 -2.07 2.06 3.29
C SER A 8 -1.12 0.87 3.39
N GLN A 9 -0.16 0.74 2.48
CA GLN A 9 0.83 -0.34 2.49
C GLN A 9 1.81 -0.22 3.66
N ASP A 10 2.16 1.00 4.08
CA ASP A 10 3.04 1.24 5.24
C ASP A 10 2.45 0.64 6.53
N HIS A 11 1.14 0.82 6.76
CA HIS A 11 0.45 0.19 7.89
C HIS A 11 0.38 -1.33 7.79
N LYS A 12 0.27 -1.89 6.57
CA LYS A 12 0.28 -3.35 6.38
C LYS A 12 1.65 -3.96 6.65
N ASN A 13 2.70 -3.24 6.28
CA ASN A 13 4.07 -3.72 6.38
C ASN A 13 4.71 -3.46 7.74
N ASN A 14 4.04 -2.69 8.62
CA ASN A 14 4.61 -2.22 9.88
C ASN A 14 6.00 -1.58 9.67
N MET A 15 6.07 -0.59 8.78
CA MET A 15 7.33 0.01 8.34
C MET A 15 8.09 0.79 9.44
N GLY A 16 7.46 1.06 10.59
CA GLY A 16 8.01 1.92 11.65
C GLY A 16 7.97 3.42 11.34
N TYR A 17 7.51 3.79 10.14
CA TYR A 17 7.24 5.15 9.70
C TYR A 17 6.13 5.11 8.62
N TYR A 18 5.44 6.23 8.38
CA TYR A 18 4.35 6.29 7.40
C TYR A 18 4.58 7.42 6.40
N SER A 19 4.38 7.16 5.10
CA SER A 19 4.67 8.14 4.03
C SER A 19 3.95 9.47 4.20
N ALA A 20 2.76 9.46 4.82
CA ALA A 20 1.98 10.67 5.07
C ALA A 20 2.65 11.65 6.07
N ASP A 21 3.65 11.20 6.82
CA ASP A 21 4.32 11.98 7.86
C ASP A 21 5.54 12.76 7.33
N PHE A 22 5.92 12.57 6.05
CA PHE A 22 7.14 13.13 5.48
C PHE A 22 6.84 14.03 4.29
N ALA A 23 7.52 15.17 4.24
CA ALA A 23 7.70 15.91 3.01
C ALA A 23 8.52 15.07 2.00
N PRO A 24 8.33 15.25 0.68
CA PRO A 24 8.92 14.37 -0.34
C PRO A 24 10.46 14.34 -0.32
N GLN A 25 11.11 15.46 0.01
CA GLN A 25 12.57 15.53 0.09
C GLN A 25 13.17 14.72 1.24
N ASP A 26 12.40 14.56 2.32
CA ASP A 26 12.79 13.91 3.58
C ASP A 26 12.29 12.45 3.66
N HIS A 27 11.49 12.02 2.67
CA HIS A 27 10.91 10.68 2.67
C HIS A 27 12.00 9.60 2.57
N PRO A 28 12.06 8.61 3.49
CA PRO A 28 13.13 7.59 3.53
C PRO A 28 13.28 6.77 2.25
N ARG A 29 12.19 6.64 1.49
CA ARG A 29 12.13 5.95 0.20
C ARG A 29 11.75 6.86 -0.96
N LYS A 30 12.12 8.13 -0.95
CA LYS A 30 11.67 9.11 -1.98
C LYS A 30 11.85 8.65 -3.43
N TYR A 31 12.87 7.84 -3.70
CA TYR A 31 13.16 7.26 -5.01
C TYR A 31 12.01 6.41 -5.60
N ILE A 32 11.10 5.86 -4.78
CA ILE A 32 9.95 5.09 -5.30
C ILE A 32 8.90 5.97 -5.98
N PHE A 33 8.96 7.29 -5.75
CA PHE A 33 8.10 8.29 -6.37
C PHE A 33 8.78 9.01 -7.54
N ASP A 34 10.10 8.81 -7.71
CA ASP A 34 10.91 9.45 -8.73
C ASP A 34 11.02 8.54 -9.96
N TYR A 35 10.10 8.72 -10.91
CA TYR A 35 10.03 7.86 -12.08
C TYR A 35 11.23 8.03 -13.03
N GLU A 36 11.81 9.22 -13.14
CA GLU A 36 13.07 9.44 -13.85
C GLU A 36 14.21 8.62 -13.23
N TRP A 37 14.38 8.68 -11.91
CA TRP A 37 15.39 7.88 -11.21
C TRP A 37 15.17 6.39 -11.41
N ILE A 38 13.92 5.91 -11.29
CA ILE A 38 13.57 4.51 -11.51
C ILE A 38 13.97 4.07 -12.92
N CYS A 39 13.59 4.84 -13.94
CA CYS A 39 13.90 4.52 -15.34
C CYS A 39 15.41 4.50 -15.59
N LYS A 40 16.15 5.50 -15.09
CA LYS A 40 17.61 5.58 -15.25
C LYS A 40 18.31 4.41 -14.57
N THR A 41 17.94 4.09 -13.33
CA THR A 41 18.55 3.00 -12.57
C THR A 41 18.31 1.65 -13.25
N HIS A 42 17.12 1.40 -13.80
CA HIS A 42 16.86 0.17 -14.55
C HIS A 42 17.59 0.16 -15.90
N ALA A 43 17.63 1.28 -16.61
CA ALA A 43 18.37 1.39 -17.87
C ALA A 43 19.89 1.18 -17.68
N GLU A 44 20.47 1.62 -16.57
CA GLU A 44 21.89 1.39 -16.23
C GLU A 44 22.22 -0.11 -16.07
N VAL A 45 21.26 -0.89 -15.55
CA VAL A 45 21.46 -2.33 -15.31
C VAL A 45 21.12 -3.17 -16.54
N PHE A 46 20.03 -2.84 -17.22
CA PHE A 46 19.46 -3.67 -18.28
C PHE A 46 19.70 -3.14 -19.70
N GLY A 47 20.21 -1.92 -19.87
CA GLY A 47 20.25 -1.22 -21.15
C GLY A 47 18.94 -0.48 -21.43
N GLU A 48 19.02 0.72 -22.00
CA GLU A 48 17.85 1.54 -22.32
C GLU A 48 16.98 0.88 -23.40
N GLU A 49 17.60 0.20 -24.36
CA GLU A 49 16.97 -0.54 -25.44
C GLU A 49 16.10 -1.71 -24.96
N ASN A 50 16.34 -2.21 -23.75
CA ASN A 50 15.59 -3.32 -23.14
C ASN A 50 14.48 -2.83 -22.21
N LEU A 51 14.33 -1.51 -22.01
CA LEU A 51 13.34 -0.94 -21.10
C LEU A 51 12.03 -0.61 -21.83
N ILE A 52 10.97 -1.34 -21.50
CA ILE A 52 9.60 -1.07 -21.99
C ILE A 52 8.84 -0.32 -20.91
N VAL A 53 8.68 0.99 -21.06
CA VAL A 53 7.91 1.83 -20.12
C VAL A 53 6.45 1.88 -20.54
N ARG A 54 5.56 1.50 -19.62
CA ARG A 54 4.09 1.45 -19.83
C ARG A 54 3.37 2.26 -18.74
N LEU A 55 2.25 2.88 -19.10
CA LEU A 55 1.40 3.58 -18.13
C LEU A 55 0.42 2.60 -17.49
N LEU A 56 0.36 2.60 -16.16
CA LEU A 56 -0.56 1.76 -15.41
C LEU A 56 -2.01 2.22 -15.63
N ARG A 57 -2.85 1.30 -16.12
CA ARG A 57 -4.30 1.45 -16.42
C ARG A 57 -4.62 2.29 -17.66
N GLU A 58 -3.65 2.57 -18.51
CA GLU A 58 -3.83 3.32 -19.75
C GLU A 58 -3.34 2.49 -20.94
N ASP A 59 -4.04 2.57 -22.07
CA ASP A 59 -3.63 2.01 -23.37
C ASP A 59 -3.18 0.53 -23.36
N TYR A 60 -3.80 -0.31 -22.52
CA TYR A 60 -3.48 -1.73 -22.45
C TYR A 60 -3.89 -2.48 -23.72
N VAL A 61 -2.93 -3.20 -24.31
CA VAL A 61 -3.22 -4.16 -25.37
C VAL A 61 -3.99 -5.34 -24.77
N GLY A 62 -5.12 -5.70 -25.38
CA GLY A 62 -6.00 -6.75 -24.88
C GLY A 62 -6.79 -6.38 -23.61
N GLY A 63 -6.78 -5.11 -23.19
CA GLY A 63 -7.68 -4.57 -22.15
C GLY A 63 -7.32 -4.92 -20.70
N THR A 64 -6.25 -5.65 -20.44
CA THR A 64 -5.79 -5.95 -19.07
C THR A 64 -4.28 -5.81 -18.95
N LEU A 65 -3.78 -5.55 -17.72
CA LEU A 65 -2.34 -5.45 -17.46
C LEU A 65 -1.59 -6.72 -17.86
N LEU A 66 -2.16 -7.91 -17.61
CA LEU A 66 -1.51 -9.18 -17.93
C LEU A 66 -1.46 -9.43 -19.43
N LYS A 67 -2.54 -9.12 -20.16
CA LYS A 67 -2.56 -9.19 -21.63
C LYS A 67 -1.56 -8.20 -22.24
N ASP A 68 -1.48 -6.99 -21.70
CA ASP A 68 -0.49 -5.98 -22.13
C ASP A 68 0.95 -6.47 -21.92
N PHE A 69 1.23 -7.00 -20.72
CA PHE A 69 2.54 -7.54 -20.37
C PHE A 69 2.96 -8.68 -21.29
N VAL A 70 2.09 -9.66 -21.51
CA VAL A 70 2.33 -10.81 -22.41
C VAL A 70 2.59 -10.35 -23.84
N TYR A 71 1.79 -9.41 -24.34
CA TYR A 71 1.96 -8.84 -25.68
C TYR A 71 3.34 -8.20 -25.87
N HIS A 72 3.80 -7.37 -24.93
CA HIS A 72 5.10 -6.69 -25.05
C HIS A 72 6.31 -7.60 -24.86
N LEU A 73 6.10 -8.80 -24.31
CA LEU A 73 7.12 -9.87 -24.29
C LEU A 73 7.11 -10.73 -25.56
N GLY A 74 6.22 -10.46 -26.52
CA GLY A 74 6.07 -11.28 -27.73
C GLY A 74 5.52 -12.68 -27.45
N LEU A 75 4.80 -12.84 -26.34
CA LEU A 75 4.16 -14.09 -25.95
C LEU A 75 2.70 -14.12 -26.43
N GLU A 76 2.19 -15.31 -26.74
CA GLU A 76 0.77 -15.50 -27.04
C GLU A 76 -0.04 -15.62 -25.73
N TRP A 77 -1.19 -14.96 -25.69
CA TRP A 77 -2.09 -15.07 -24.54
C TRP A 77 -2.84 -16.41 -24.56
N ASP A 78 -2.72 -17.17 -23.47
CA ASP A 78 -3.50 -18.38 -23.25
C ASP A 78 -4.86 -18.02 -22.63
N GLU A 79 -5.95 -18.17 -23.40
CA GLU A 79 -7.31 -17.91 -22.91
C GLU A 79 -7.78 -18.93 -21.84
N SER A 80 -7.03 -20.01 -21.61
CA SER A 80 -7.25 -20.93 -20.48
C SER A 80 -6.68 -20.41 -19.15
N PHE A 81 -5.92 -19.31 -19.17
CA PHE A 81 -5.35 -18.71 -17.96
C PHE A 81 -6.43 -18.11 -17.06
N ILE A 82 -6.62 -18.72 -15.89
CA ILE A 82 -7.57 -18.26 -14.86
C ILE A 82 -6.83 -17.61 -13.70
N LEU A 83 -7.03 -16.31 -13.50
CA LEU A 83 -6.48 -15.59 -12.36
C LEU A 83 -7.27 -15.96 -11.08
N LYS A 84 -6.62 -16.67 -10.15
CA LYS A 84 -7.24 -17.09 -8.88
C LYS A 84 -7.25 -16.01 -7.79
N GLN A 85 -6.50 -14.92 -7.94
CA GLN A 85 -6.17 -14.03 -6.82
C GLN A 85 -6.84 -12.65 -6.90
N THR A 86 -7.24 -12.15 -5.73
CA THR A 86 -7.80 -10.81 -5.49
C THR A 86 -6.72 -9.75 -5.41
N LYS A 87 -7.08 -8.54 -5.86
CA LYS A 87 -6.25 -7.32 -5.81
C LYS A 87 -5.75 -7.05 -4.38
N ASN A 88 -4.48 -6.63 -4.25
CA ASN A 88 -4.01 -5.95 -3.05
C ASN A 88 -4.69 -4.57 -3.01
N GLU A 89 -5.84 -4.49 -2.35
CA GLU A 89 -6.61 -3.25 -2.24
C GLU A 89 -6.17 -2.47 -1.01
N SER A 90 -6.23 -1.14 -1.07
CA SER A 90 -5.89 -0.31 0.08
C SER A 90 -6.86 -0.55 1.23
N PHE A 91 -6.34 -0.50 2.45
CA PHE A 91 -7.16 -0.32 3.64
C PHE A 91 -7.96 0.96 3.52
N ASN A 92 -9.17 0.90 4.07
CA ASN A 92 -9.96 2.07 4.40
C ASN A 92 -9.41 2.72 5.70
N LEU A 93 -9.92 3.89 6.05
CA LEU A 93 -9.47 4.64 7.23
C LEU A 93 -9.55 3.85 8.54
N LEU A 94 -10.60 3.05 8.73
CA LEU A 94 -10.76 2.22 9.94
C LEU A 94 -9.65 1.16 10.02
N GLY A 95 -9.32 0.53 8.89
CA GLY A 95 -8.24 -0.45 8.81
C GLY A 95 -6.87 0.16 9.07
N MET A 96 -6.61 1.36 8.52
CA MET A 96 -5.38 2.10 8.79
C MET A 96 -5.27 2.47 10.28
N GLU A 97 -6.35 3.01 10.87
CA GLU A 97 -6.40 3.41 12.28
C GLU A 97 -6.17 2.24 13.25
N LEU A 98 -6.84 1.12 13.00
CA LEU A 98 -6.71 -0.09 13.80
C LEU A 98 -5.31 -0.71 13.67
N MET A 99 -4.83 -0.90 12.44
CA MET A 99 -3.52 -1.53 12.22
C MET A 99 -2.38 -0.66 12.73
N SER A 100 -2.47 0.67 12.62
CA SER A 100 -1.49 1.59 13.21
C SER A 100 -1.28 1.33 14.70
N ARG A 101 -2.37 1.17 15.47
CA ARG A 101 -2.29 0.90 16.91
C ARG A 101 -1.87 -0.52 17.23
N LEU A 102 -2.35 -1.51 16.48
CA LEU A 102 -1.96 -2.91 16.69
C LEU A 102 -0.47 -3.13 16.41
N ASN A 103 0.10 -2.44 15.42
CA ASN A 103 1.52 -2.47 15.10
C ASN A 103 2.41 -1.91 16.23
N GLN A 104 1.87 -1.05 17.09
CA GLN A 104 2.55 -0.51 18.26
C GLN A 104 2.43 -1.42 19.49
N LYS A 105 1.62 -2.49 19.43
CA LYS A 105 1.52 -3.46 20.51
C LYS A 105 2.68 -4.44 20.42
N ASP A 106 3.24 -4.80 21.57
CA ASP A 106 4.28 -5.81 21.69
C ASP A 106 3.70 -7.23 21.52
N LEU A 107 3.25 -7.53 20.31
CA LEU A 107 2.69 -8.82 19.92
C LEU A 107 3.71 -9.58 19.06
N LYS A 108 3.82 -10.89 19.29
CA LYS A 108 4.65 -11.78 18.45
C LYS A 108 4.26 -11.64 16.97
N GLN A 109 5.25 -11.72 16.07
CA GLN A 109 5.08 -11.52 14.62
C GLN A 109 3.95 -12.38 14.01
N ASP A 110 3.81 -13.65 14.42
CA ASP A 110 2.75 -14.53 13.90
C ASP A 110 1.33 -14.05 14.26
N ASN A 111 1.19 -13.43 15.43
CA ASN A 111 -0.08 -12.80 15.82
C ASN A 111 -0.36 -11.57 14.96
N LEU A 112 0.65 -10.73 14.70
CA LEU A 112 0.53 -9.56 13.83
C LEU A 112 0.15 -9.96 12.40
N ASN A 113 0.76 -11.03 11.87
CA ASN A 113 0.42 -11.57 10.55
C ASN A 113 -1.03 -12.08 10.51
N SER A 114 -1.49 -12.75 11.57
CA SER A 114 -2.87 -13.22 11.69
C SER A 114 -3.87 -12.06 11.77
N LEU A 115 -3.55 -11.03 12.56
CA LEU A 115 -4.32 -9.80 12.67
C LEU A 115 -4.40 -9.07 11.34
N LEU A 116 -3.26 -8.91 10.66
CA LEU A 116 -3.17 -8.33 9.33
C LEU A 116 -4.08 -9.09 8.37
N PHE A 117 -4.00 -10.42 8.32
CA PHE A 117 -4.86 -11.22 7.46
C PHE A 117 -6.37 -10.97 7.73
N MET A 118 -6.77 -10.92 9.00
CA MET A 118 -8.16 -10.63 9.37
C MET A 118 -8.56 -9.20 9.01
N ALA A 119 -7.70 -8.22 9.27
CA ALA A 119 -7.91 -6.82 8.92
C ALA A 119 -8.07 -6.66 7.41
N ARG A 120 -7.20 -7.30 6.61
CA ARG A 120 -7.25 -7.26 5.14
C ARG A 120 -8.61 -7.70 4.61
N ARG A 121 -9.15 -8.81 5.13
CA ARG A 121 -10.47 -9.33 4.73
C ARG A 121 -11.64 -8.41 5.06
N LYS A 122 -11.48 -7.45 5.99
CA LYS A 122 -12.57 -6.60 6.48
C LYS A 122 -12.46 -5.15 6.02
N PHE A 123 -11.24 -4.64 5.90
CA PHE A 123 -11.00 -3.21 5.71
C PHE A 123 -10.38 -2.87 4.35
N GLU A 124 -9.96 -3.85 3.55
CA GLU A 124 -9.56 -3.60 2.16
C GLU A 124 -10.78 -3.42 1.24
N GLY A 125 -10.61 -2.66 0.16
CA GLY A 125 -11.59 -2.64 -0.94
C GLY A 125 -12.86 -1.84 -0.69
N SER A 126 -12.90 -1.02 0.37
CA SER A 126 -14.08 -0.23 0.67
C SER A 126 -14.45 0.71 -0.47
N LYS A 127 -15.73 0.65 -0.87
CA LYS A 127 -16.31 1.58 -1.86
C LYS A 127 -16.89 2.84 -1.22
N GLU A 128 -17.01 2.87 0.12
CA GLU A 128 -17.58 4.00 0.84
C GLU A 128 -16.64 5.21 0.81
N LYS A 129 -17.08 6.30 0.17
CA LYS A 129 -16.26 7.52 0.00
C LYS A 129 -15.73 8.06 1.33
N ARG A 130 -16.57 8.09 2.36
CA ARG A 130 -16.21 8.56 3.71
C ARG A 130 -15.04 7.81 4.37
N LEU A 131 -14.79 6.56 3.95
CA LEU A 131 -13.73 5.73 4.51
C LEU A 131 -12.50 5.62 3.59
N LYS A 132 -12.55 6.19 2.38
CA LYS A 132 -11.39 6.20 1.49
C LYS A 132 -10.35 7.16 2.02
N PHE A 133 -9.15 6.64 2.25
CA PHE A 133 -8.02 7.46 2.65
C PHE A 133 -7.61 8.42 1.53
N ALA A 134 -7.45 9.68 1.90
CA ALA A 134 -6.80 10.70 1.09
C ALA A 134 -5.88 11.50 2.01
N VAL A 135 -4.59 11.53 1.66
CA VAL A 135 -3.57 12.24 2.45
C VAL A 135 -3.91 13.74 2.57
N GLN A 136 -3.29 14.42 3.54
CA GLN A 136 -3.43 15.87 3.69
C GLN A 136 -3.13 16.60 2.38
N LYS A 137 -3.94 17.62 2.05
CA LYS A 137 -3.85 18.36 0.78
C LYS A 137 -2.45 18.92 0.55
N ASP A 138 -1.83 19.52 1.57
CA ASP A 138 -0.52 20.15 1.45
C ASP A 138 0.59 19.14 1.19
N ILE A 139 0.53 17.97 1.85
CA ILE A 139 1.46 16.86 1.60
C ILE A 139 1.25 16.31 0.18
N ALA A 140 0.00 16.04 -0.23
CA ALA A 140 -0.29 15.57 -1.60
C ALA A 140 0.29 16.52 -2.65
N LYS A 141 0.07 17.82 -2.48
CA LYS A 141 0.56 18.86 -3.38
C LYS A 141 2.08 18.93 -3.39
N ALA A 142 2.71 18.88 -2.22
CA ALA A 142 4.17 18.87 -2.11
C ALA A 142 4.80 17.72 -2.91
N TYR A 143 4.26 16.50 -2.84
CA TYR A 143 4.76 15.37 -3.63
C TYR A 143 4.58 15.58 -5.14
N VAL A 144 3.41 16.07 -5.57
CA VAL A 144 3.16 16.33 -7.00
C VAL A 144 4.12 17.39 -7.53
N ASP A 145 4.30 18.48 -6.80
CA ASP A 145 5.17 19.59 -7.21
C ASP A 145 6.66 19.15 -7.21
N TYR A 146 7.09 18.41 -6.19
CA TYR A 146 8.49 17.97 -6.05
C TYR A 146 8.93 17.01 -7.16
N PHE A 147 8.06 16.07 -7.57
CA PHE A 147 8.37 15.10 -8.62
C PHE A 147 7.92 15.54 -10.03
N ALA A 148 7.47 16.79 -10.19
CA ALA A 148 6.97 17.28 -11.48
C ALA A 148 8.02 17.22 -12.60
N SER A 149 9.28 17.59 -12.30
CA SER A 149 10.39 17.53 -13.27
C SER A 149 10.70 16.10 -13.71
N SER A 150 10.76 15.17 -12.75
CA SER A 150 10.96 13.74 -12.99
C SER A 150 9.84 13.17 -13.88
N LEU A 151 8.59 13.53 -13.60
CA LEU A 151 7.45 13.11 -14.42
C LEU A 151 7.50 13.68 -15.83
N GLU A 152 7.88 14.95 -15.98
CA GLU A 152 8.02 15.63 -17.26
C GLU A 152 9.15 15.00 -18.12
N TRP A 153 10.26 14.61 -17.49
CA TRP A 153 11.33 13.88 -18.16
C TRP A 153 10.83 12.53 -18.71
N VAL A 154 10.10 11.74 -17.90
CA VAL A 154 9.53 10.46 -18.33
C VAL A 154 8.55 10.65 -19.49
N LYS A 155 7.71 11.70 -19.43
CA LYS A 155 6.78 12.04 -20.50
C LYS A 155 7.52 12.31 -21.80
N ASN A 156 8.49 13.21 -21.78
CA ASN A 156 9.20 13.62 -22.98
C ASN A 156 10.03 12.48 -23.58
N LYS A 157 10.57 11.59 -22.74
CA LYS A 157 11.37 10.45 -23.19
C LYS A 157 10.53 9.30 -23.74
N TYR A 158 9.52 8.84 -23.01
CA TYR A 158 8.79 7.60 -23.33
C TYR A 158 7.40 7.84 -23.94
N PHE A 159 6.83 9.03 -23.75
CA PHE A 159 5.47 9.36 -24.20
C PHE A 159 5.39 10.76 -24.84
N PRO A 160 6.26 11.11 -25.81
CA PRO A 160 6.31 12.46 -26.38
C PRO A 160 5.01 12.89 -27.09
N HIS A 161 4.16 11.94 -27.42
CA HIS A 161 2.85 12.17 -28.04
C HIS A 161 1.74 12.51 -27.03
N LYS A 162 1.99 12.38 -25.72
CA LYS A 162 1.02 12.69 -24.66
C LYS A 162 1.27 14.08 -24.09
N ASN A 163 0.20 14.85 -23.89
CA ASN A 163 0.27 16.15 -23.22
C ASN A 163 0.53 15.99 -21.71
N SER A 164 0.06 14.90 -21.10
CA SER A 164 0.27 14.56 -19.69
C SER A 164 0.26 13.04 -19.50
N LEU A 165 0.95 12.54 -18.46
CA LEU A 165 0.96 11.11 -18.12
C LEU A 165 -0.19 10.70 -17.21
N PHE A 166 -0.67 11.63 -16.38
CA PHE A 166 -1.76 11.41 -15.45
C PHE A 166 -2.69 12.62 -15.45
N THR A 167 -3.96 12.41 -15.14
CA THR A 167 -4.94 13.50 -14.98
C THR A 167 -4.45 14.49 -13.91
N PRO A 168 -4.34 15.78 -14.23
CA PRO A 168 -4.00 16.81 -13.25
C PRO A 168 -4.98 16.82 -12.09
N VAL A 169 -4.48 17.03 -10.87
CA VAL A 169 -5.31 17.13 -9.67
C VAL A 169 -5.89 18.53 -9.58
N ASN A 170 -7.23 18.63 -9.46
CA ASN A 170 -7.87 19.89 -9.08
C ASN A 170 -7.71 20.10 -7.58
N TRP A 171 -6.79 20.98 -7.18
CA TRP A 171 -6.51 21.23 -5.77
C TRP A 171 -7.64 21.95 -5.04
N GLU A 172 -8.45 22.76 -5.75
CA GLU A 172 -9.61 23.43 -5.15
C GLU A 172 -10.73 22.43 -4.78
N GLU A 173 -10.85 21.36 -5.55
CA GLU A 173 -11.82 20.28 -5.33
C GLU A 173 -11.22 19.07 -4.59
N TYR A 174 -9.97 19.16 -4.13
CA TYR A 174 -9.30 18.05 -3.44
C TYR A 174 -9.93 17.82 -2.07
N GLU A 175 -10.64 16.70 -1.93
CA GLU A 175 -11.17 16.24 -0.65
C GLU A 175 -10.12 15.39 0.10
N GLN A 176 -9.52 15.97 1.13
CA GLN A 176 -8.66 15.25 2.06
C GLN A 176 -9.47 14.39 3.03
N ASN A 177 -8.94 13.24 3.43
CA ASN A 177 -9.59 12.30 4.34
C ASN A 177 -8.55 11.37 4.95
N TYR A 178 -7.70 11.95 5.80
CA TYR A 178 -6.49 11.29 6.32
C TYR A 178 -6.65 10.76 7.76
N THR A 179 -7.74 11.12 8.44
CA THR A 179 -8.00 10.73 9.83
C THR A 179 -9.50 10.62 10.09
N LEU A 180 -9.87 9.92 11.16
CA LEU A 180 -11.26 9.79 11.60
C LEU A 180 -11.63 11.00 12.47
N THR A 181 -12.69 11.72 12.08
CA THR A 181 -13.10 12.97 12.74
C THR A 181 -14.16 12.79 13.82
N HIS A 182 -14.83 11.64 13.87
CA HIS A 182 -15.99 11.39 14.74
C HIS A 182 -15.73 10.33 15.82
N THR A 183 -14.47 10.06 16.13
CA THR A 183 -14.03 9.13 17.18
C THR A 183 -12.86 9.74 17.94
N LEU A 184 -12.76 9.46 19.23
CA LEU A 184 -11.60 9.88 20.02
C LEU A 184 -10.45 8.90 19.79
N SER A 185 -9.19 9.38 19.88
CA SER A 185 -8.03 8.48 19.83
C SER A 185 -8.13 7.37 20.87
N LYS A 186 -8.61 7.72 22.08
CA LYS A 186 -8.78 6.78 23.18
C LYS A 186 -9.73 5.63 22.82
N ASP A 187 -10.78 5.88 22.05
CA ASP A 187 -11.74 4.83 21.66
C ASP A 187 -11.02 3.73 20.85
N TRP A 188 -10.14 4.14 19.94
CA TRP A 188 -9.33 3.23 19.14
C TRP A 188 -8.21 2.57 19.94
N ASP A 189 -7.63 3.27 20.92
CA ASP A 189 -6.66 2.70 21.84
C ASP A 189 -7.30 1.57 22.67
N ASP A 190 -8.51 1.79 23.20
CA ASP A 190 -9.26 0.82 23.98
C ASP A 190 -9.64 -0.40 23.13
N VAL A 191 -10.08 -0.21 21.88
CA VAL A 191 -10.35 -1.31 20.93
C VAL A 191 -9.09 -2.12 20.63
N ALA A 192 -7.97 -1.46 20.33
CA ALA A 192 -6.70 -2.14 20.04
C ALA A 192 -6.15 -2.87 21.28
N ASN A 193 -6.28 -2.28 22.47
CA ASN A 193 -5.91 -2.88 23.75
C ASN A 193 -6.74 -4.14 24.02
N PHE A 194 -8.05 -4.08 23.82
CA PHE A 194 -8.94 -5.24 24.00
C PHE A 194 -8.54 -6.41 23.09
N ILE A 195 -8.29 -6.14 21.80
CA ILE A 195 -7.83 -7.16 20.84
C ILE A 195 -6.47 -7.74 21.27
N ALA A 196 -5.53 -6.89 21.67
CA ALA A 196 -4.21 -7.33 22.13
C ALA A 196 -4.32 -8.22 23.39
N GLN A 197 -5.15 -7.84 24.36
CA GLN A 197 -5.41 -8.62 25.58
C GLN A 197 -5.98 -10.01 25.27
N ILE A 198 -6.94 -10.11 24.33
CA ILE A 198 -7.46 -11.41 23.87
C ILE A 198 -6.34 -12.31 23.36
N ILE A 199 -5.43 -11.75 22.54
CA ILE A 199 -4.32 -12.50 21.95
C ILE A 199 -3.31 -12.94 23.02
N VAL A 200 -2.96 -12.05 23.94
CA VAL A 200 -2.04 -12.36 25.05
C VAL A 200 -2.65 -13.46 25.91
N SER A 201 -3.90 -13.30 26.35
CA SER A 201 -4.60 -14.30 27.16
C SER A 201 -4.71 -15.64 26.45
N LYS A 202 -5.06 -15.67 25.16
CA LYS A 202 -5.06 -16.89 24.34
C LYS A 202 -3.69 -17.57 24.36
N ASN A 203 -2.62 -16.80 24.19
CA ASN A 203 -1.27 -17.34 24.11
C ASN A 203 -0.78 -17.89 25.46
N GLU A 204 -1.16 -17.27 26.57
CA GLU A 204 -0.91 -17.78 27.92
C GLU A 204 -1.61 -19.12 28.15
N ILE A 205 -2.91 -19.21 27.79
CA ILE A 205 -3.69 -20.45 27.89
C ILE A 205 -3.05 -21.58 27.07
N ILE A 206 -2.69 -21.30 25.80
CA ILE A 206 -2.04 -22.30 24.94
C ILE A 206 -0.70 -22.75 25.51
N SER A 207 0.08 -21.85 26.10
CA SER A 207 1.38 -22.18 26.69
C SER A 207 1.22 -23.07 27.91
N SER A 208 0.30 -22.72 28.81
CA SER A 208 -0.06 -23.53 29.99
C SER A 208 -0.53 -24.93 29.61
N LEU A 209 -1.39 -25.06 28.59
CA LEU A 209 -1.86 -26.36 28.10
C LEU A 209 -0.73 -27.22 27.50
N LYS A 210 0.23 -26.59 26.80
CA LYS A 210 1.40 -27.30 26.26
C LYS A 210 2.30 -27.81 27.38
N GLU A 211 2.54 -27.01 28.41
CA GLU A 211 3.33 -27.43 29.57
C GLU A 211 2.69 -28.62 30.30
N GLN A 212 1.37 -28.58 30.52
CA GLN A 212 0.62 -29.69 31.12
C GLN A 212 0.71 -30.97 30.28
N LEU A 213 0.61 -30.85 28.95
CA LEU A 213 0.71 -31.99 28.04
C LEU A 213 2.11 -32.62 28.06
N GLU A 214 3.16 -31.82 28.14
CA GLU A 214 4.54 -32.32 28.21
C GLU A 214 4.86 -32.99 29.55
N LEU A 215 4.27 -32.53 30.66
CA LEU A 215 4.35 -33.23 31.94
C LEU A 215 3.64 -34.58 31.88
N ALA A 216 2.41 -34.61 31.35
CA ALA A 216 1.63 -35.84 31.22
C ALA A 216 2.23 -36.89 30.25
N ARG A 217 3.19 -36.51 29.39
CA ARG A 217 3.91 -37.42 28.49
C ARG A 217 5.16 -38.04 29.12
N LYS A 218 5.64 -37.49 30.23
CA LYS A 218 6.84 -37.95 30.95
C LYS A 218 6.51 -38.96 32.05
N ASP A 219 5.25 -39.02 32.47
CA ASP A 219 4.67 -40.01 33.38
C ASP A 219 4.14 -41.23 32.61
#